data_AF-A0AAW6WQS2-F1
#
_entry.id   AF-A0AAW6WQS2-F1
#
_cell.length_a   1.000
_cell.length_b   1.000
_cell.length_c   1.000
_cell.angle_alpha   90.00
_cell.angle_beta   90.00
_cell.angle_gamma   90.00
#
_symmetry.space_group_name_H-M   'P 1'
#
loop_
_entity.id
_entity.type
_entity.pdbx_description
1 polymer ?
#
loop_
_entity_poly.entity_id
_entity_poly.type
_entity_poly.pdbx_seq_one_letter_code
_entity_poly.pdbx_strand_id
1 'polypeptide(L)'
;MRKLILLPVIVIVCAVSALAAFIYSRDVFYVVDAYRYRLTVNFIVDGKPLSAAGIVQETIHKPPCILLEQTCGRVSIKGDAIPVTFPNGKTAFVLLEVIDGHRITTGEYASSALPSPPKNQKMNVLLNQDFGVSNNLLPNIIYFSNLDDPYSMTIIDPEKIAEVAGQNASYLNATIRVTEEPITRTVSNYLLWLSTFKPRLDATKVDFFRYTQMQNLVSYLRRDDL
;
A
#
# COMPACT_ATOMS: atom_id res chain seq x y z
N MET A 1 5.63 -35.58 -41.58
CA MET A 1 5.46 -34.15 -41.22
C MET A 1 4.90 -33.92 -39.81
N ARG A 2 3.89 -34.68 -39.34
CA ARG A 2 3.28 -34.53 -37.99
C ARG A 2 4.26 -34.66 -36.80
N LYS A 3 5.27 -35.54 -36.89
CA LYS A 3 6.31 -35.72 -35.85
C LYS A 3 7.33 -34.56 -35.78
N LEU A 4 7.50 -33.78 -36.85
CA LEU A 4 8.49 -32.70 -36.91
C LEU A 4 8.02 -31.43 -36.17
N ILE A 5 6.70 -31.26 -36.00
CA ILE A 5 6.08 -30.12 -35.30
C ILE A 5 5.94 -30.41 -33.78
N LEU A 6 5.91 -31.68 -33.38
CA LEU A 6 5.72 -32.09 -31.99
C LEU A 6 6.94 -31.78 -31.10
N LEU A 7 8.15 -31.95 -31.64
CA LEU A 7 9.39 -31.72 -30.90
C LEU A 7 9.59 -30.25 -30.45
N PRO A 8 9.45 -29.23 -31.32
CA PRO A 8 9.58 -27.84 -30.88
C PRO A 8 8.47 -27.42 -29.91
N VAL A 9 7.25 -27.95 -30.06
CA VAL A 9 6.15 -27.68 -29.13
C VAL A 9 6.47 -28.24 -27.73
N ILE A 10 7.01 -29.45 -27.63
CA ILE A 10 7.43 -30.04 -26.35
C ILE A 10 8.52 -29.18 -25.70
N VAL A 11 9.54 -28.74 -26.46
CA VAL A 11 10.62 -27.89 -25.94
C VAL A 11 10.08 -26.56 -25.40
N ILE A 12 9.18 -25.90 -26.14
CA ILE A 12 8.54 -24.65 -25.70
C ILE A 12 7.72 -24.89 -24.43
N VAL A 13 6.92 -25.96 -24.37
CA VAL A 13 6.12 -26.29 -23.19
C VAL A 13 7.03 -26.54 -21.98
N CYS A 14 8.12 -27.30 -22.12
CA CYS A 14 9.08 -27.53 -21.05
C CYS A 14 9.75 -26.23 -20.58
N ALA A 15 10.15 -25.36 -21.51
CA ALA A 15 10.75 -24.07 -21.18
C ALA A 15 9.78 -23.15 -20.42
N VAL A 16 8.52 -23.06 -20.88
CA VAL A 16 7.46 -22.29 -20.21
C VAL A 16 7.15 -22.89 -18.83
N SER A 17 7.06 -24.21 -18.72
CA SER A 17 6.84 -24.92 -17.45
C SER A 17 7.95 -24.64 -16.45
N ALA A 18 9.21 -24.73 -16.90
CA ALA A 18 10.38 -24.47 -16.06
C ALA A 18 10.44 -23.00 -15.62
N LEU A 19 10.13 -22.06 -16.51
CA LEU A 19 10.05 -20.64 -16.17
C LEU A 19 8.92 -20.36 -15.17
N ALA A 20 7.74 -20.94 -15.37
CA ALA A 20 6.61 -20.81 -14.46
C ALA A 20 6.93 -21.42 -13.08
N ALA A 21 7.55 -22.61 -13.04
CA ALA A 21 8.01 -23.23 -11.80
C ALA A 21 9.09 -22.40 -11.11
N PHE A 22 10.02 -21.80 -11.85
CA PHE A 22 11.03 -20.90 -11.30
C PHE A 22 10.39 -19.64 -10.68
N ILE A 23 9.48 -18.98 -11.39
CA ILE A 23 8.74 -17.80 -10.89
C ILE A 23 7.93 -18.19 -9.64
N TYR A 24 7.17 -19.28 -9.68
CA TYR A 24 6.38 -19.73 -8.54
C TYR A 24 7.25 -20.12 -7.35
N SER A 25 8.36 -20.81 -7.59
CA SER A 25 9.31 -21.17 -6.52
C SER A 25 9.87 -19.93 -5.85
N ARG A 26 10.05 -18.84 -6.61
CA ARG A 26 10.55 -17.58 -6.06
C ARG A 26 9.56 -16.96 -5.08
N ASP A 27 8.28 -16.94 -5.45
CA ASP A 27 7.26 -16.24 -4.67
C ASP A 27 6.86 -17.03 -3.41
N VAL A 28 7.04 -18.35 -3.40
CA VAL A 28 6.74 -19.22 -2.24
C VAL A 28 7.95 -19.47 -1.33
N PHE A 29 9.11 -19.84 -1.88
CA PHE A 29 10.24 -20.30 -1.06
C PHE A 29 11.12 -19.20 -0.50
N TYR A 30 11.01 -17.97 -1.01
CA TYR A 30 11.82 -16.84 -0.54
C TYR A 30 11.06 -15.88 0.37
N VAL A 31 9.88 -16.26 0.89
CA VAL A 31 9.22 -15.51 1.95
C VAL A 31 10.04 -15.66 3.23
N VAL A 32 10.63 -14.56 3.69
CA VAL A 32 11.40 -14.55 4.94
C VAL A 32 10.54 -14.15 6.13
N ASP A 33 9.53 -13.32 5.89
CA ASP A 33 8.60 -12.90 6.93
C ASP A 33 7.25 -12.50 6.35
N ALA A 34 6.20 -12.68 7.13
CA ALA A 34 4.85 -12.29 6.77
C ALA A 34 4.08 -11.99 8.06
N TYR A 35 3.58 -10.77 8.19
CA TYR A 35 2.89 -10.33 9.39
C TYR A 35 1.80 -9.32 9.02
N ARG A 36 0.86 -9.14 9.95
CA ARG A 36 -0.16 -8.10 9.84
C ARG A 36 0.05 -7.08 10.92
N TYR A 37 -0.24 -5.84 10.58
CA TYR A 37 -0.23 -4.75 11.55
C TYR A 37 -1.49 -3.90 11.40
N ARG A 38 -1.98 -3.44 12.54
CA ARG A 38 -3.01 -2.41 12.64
C ARG A 38 -2.32 -1.07 12.59
N LEU A 39 -2.59 -0.28 11.55
CA LEU A 39 -2.25 1.14 11.50
C LEU A 39 -3.42 1.92 12.09
N THR A 40 -3.15 2.74 13.12
CA THR A 40 -4.12 3.64 13.74
C THR A 40 -3.65 5.07 13.55
N VAL A 41 -4.54 5.93 13.03
CA VAL A 41 -4.31 7.36 12.90
C VAL A 41 -5.23 8.11 13.85
N ASN A 42 -4.69 9.11 14.54
CA ASN A 42 -5.38 9.86 15.57
C ASN A 42 -5.41 11.34 15.22
N PHE A 43 -6.59 11.94 15.41
CA PHE A 43 -6.89 13.34 15.18
C PHE A 43 -7.59 13.90 16.41
N ILE A 44 -7.56 15.21 16.55
CA ILE A 44 -8.47 15.97 17.42
C ILE A 44 -9.37 16.78 16.49
N VAL A 45 -10.68 16.75 16.71
CA VAL A 45 -11.67 17.56 15.99
C VAL A 45 -12.62 18.18 17.00
N ASP A 46 -12.69 19.51 17.02
CA ASP A 46 -13.51 20.26 17.99
C ASP A 46 -13.21 19.85 19.45
N GLY A 47 -11.93 19.63 19.75
CA GLY A 47 -11.44 19.21 21.07
C GLY A 47 -11.74 17.74 21.44
N LYS A 48 -12.34 16.95 20.54
CA LYS A 48 -12.65 15.54 20.77
C LYS A 48 -11.69 14.63 19.98
N PRO A 49 -11.24 13.51 20.56
CA PRO A 49 -10.42 12.54 19.85
C PRO A 49 -11.23 11.83 18.76
N LEU A 50 -10.63 11.70 17.58
CA LEU A 50 -11.12 10.92 16.46
C LEU A 50 -10.00 9.97 16.02
N SER A 51 -10.28 8.67 16.06
CA SER A 51 -9.32 7.64 15.66
C SER A 51 -9.91 6.78 14.54
N ALA A 52 -9.07 6.43 13.57
CA ALA A 52 -9.41 5.47 12.53
C ALA A 52 -8.28 4.45 12.40
N ALA A 53 -8.61 3.22 12.00
CA ALA A 53 -7.62 2.17 11.88
C ALA A 53 -7.93 1.21 10.73
N GLY A 54 -6.89 0.58 10.22
CA GLY A 54 -6.99 -0.51 9.24
C GLY A 54 -5.87 -1.52 9.42
N ILE A 55 -6.16 -2.75 9.02
CA ILE A 55 -5.23 -3.88 9.09
C ILE A 55 -4.59 -4.07 7.73
N VAL A 56 -3.26 -4.01 7.71
CA VAL A 56 -2.41 -4.20 6.54
C VAL A 56 -1.59 -5.46 6.73
N GLN A 57 -1.46 -6.28 5.68
CA GLN A 57 -0.54 -7.40 5.64
C GLN A 57 0.68 -7.02 4.83
N GLU A 58 1.85 -7.29 5.40
CA GLU A 58 3.13 -7.18 4.72
C GLU A 58 3.76 -8.56 4.57
N THR A 59 4.35 -8.81 3.41
CA THR A 59 5.09 -10.05 3.12
C THR A 59 6.43 -9.68 2.50
N ILE A 60 7.50 -10.13 3.14
CA ILE A 60 8.88 -9.82 2.76
C ILE A 60 9.45 -11.02 2.02
N HIS A 61 9.82 -10.81 0.76
CA HIS A 61 10.49 -11.78 -0.09
C HIS A 61 11.97 -11.43 -0.24
N LYS A 62 12.88 -12.40 -0.06
CA LYS A 62 14.33 -12.23 -0.26
C LYS A 62 14.92 -13.38 -1.09
N PRO A 63 14.68 -13.41 -2.41
CA PRO A 63 15.39 -14.32 -3.32
C PRO A 63 16.90 -14.07 -3.33
N PRO A 64 17.71 -15.09 -3.70
CA PRO A 64 19.14 -14.94 -3.86
C PRO A 64 19.47 -13.91 -4.94
N CYS A 65 20.45 -13.05 -4.66
CA CYS A 65 20.98 -12.10 -5.64
C CYS A 65 21.93 -12.81 -6.60
N ILE A 66 21.39 -13.28 -7.73
CA ILE A 66 22.15 -14.01 -8.75
C ILE A 66 22.98 -13.04 -9.61
N LEU A 67 22.56 -11.78 -9.75
CA LEU A 67 23.27 -10.73 -10.48
C LEU A 67 23.85 -9.71 -9.49
N LEU A 68 25.11 -9.30 -9.70
CA LEU A 68 25.68 -8.14 -9.01
C LEU A 68 24.88 -6.89 -9.40
N GLU A 69 24.60 -6.01 -8.43
CA GLU A 69 23.91 -4.71 -8.57
C GLU A 69 22.36 -4.69 -8.54
N GLN A 70 21.67 -5.78 -8.17
CA GLN A 70 20.21 -5.74 -7.96
C GLN A 70 19.78 -5.72 -6.49
N THR A 71 18.75 -4.92 -6.17
CA THR A 71 17.98 -5.05 -4.93
C THR A 71 17.03 -6.24 -5.07
N CYS A 72 17.38 -7.37 -4.44
CA CYS A 72 16.64 -8.63 -4.62
C CYS A 72 15.47 -8.78 -3.64
N GLY A 73 15.37 -7.90 -2.64
CA GLY A 73 14.25 -7.90 -1.70
C GLY A 73 13.00 -7.29 -2.34
N ARG A 74 11.84 -7.92 -2.15
CA ARG A 74 10.54 -7.35 -2.49
C ARG A 74 9.63 -7.36 -1.28
N VAL A 75 8.91 -6.27 -1.08
CA VAL A 75 7.81 -6.19 -0.11
C VAL A 75 6.49 -6.26 -0.89
N SER A 76 5.63 -7.17 -0.47
CA SER A 76 4.25 -7.29 -0.93
C SER A 76 3.33 -6.76 0.16
N ILE A 77 2.35 -5.95 -0.24
CA ILE A 77 1.39 -5.31 0.67
C ILE A 77 -0.02 -5.74 0.27
N LYS A 78 -0.84 -6.05 1.27
CA LYS A 78 -2.28 -6.24 1.09
C LYS A 78 -3.05 -5.44 2.12
N GLY A 79 -4.05 -4.72 1.67
CA GLY A 79 -4.88 -3.89 2.52
C GLY A 79 -5.68 -2.89 1.70
N ASP A 80 -6.49 -2.12 2.43
CA ASP A 80 -7.25 -1.00 1.91
C ASP A 80 -6.84 0.27 2.65
N ALA A 81 -6.88 1.41 1.96
CA ALA A 81 -6.75 2.72 2.57
C ALA A 81 -7.80 2.90 3.67
N ILE A 82 -7.41 3.56 4.76
CA ILE A 82 -8.20 3.71 5.98
C ILE A 82 -9.14 4.91 5.81
N PRO A 83 -10.47 4.71 5.73
CA PRO A 83 -11.40 5.83 5.69
C PRO A 83 -11.46 6.52 7.07
N VAL A 84 -11.35 7.85 7.05
CA VAL A 84 -11.50 8.73 8.21
C VAL A 84 -12.67 9.65 7.95
N THR A 85 -13.83 9.31 8.51
CA THR A 85 -15.04 10.13 8.40
C THR A 85 -15.08 11.14 9.53
N PHE A 86 -15.04 12.42 9.16
CA PHE A 86 -15.07 13.54 10.10
C PHE A 86 -16.51 13.89 10.49
N PRO A 87 -16.73 14.55 11.65
CA PRO A 87 -18.06 14.97 12.10
C PRO A 87 -18.83 15.85 11.12
N ASN A 88 -18.12 16.58 10.23
CA ASN A 88 -18.72 17.39 9.18
C ASN A 88 -19.22 16.58 7.96
N GLY A 89 -19.15 15.25 8.02
CA GLY A 89 -19.61 14.33 6.97
C GLY A 89 -18.60 14.10 5.83
N LYS A 90 -17.47 14.80 5.81
CA LYS A 90 -16.40 14.54 4.83
C LYS A 90 -15.58 13.32 5.23
N THR A 91 -15.08 12.60 4.24
CA THR A 91 -14.20 11.43 4.45
C THR A 91 -12.86 11.65 3.75
N ALA A 92 -11.77 11.53 4.50
CA ALA A 92 -10.42 11.37 3.95
C ALA A 92 -10.01 9.90 3.98
N PHE A 93 -8.97 9.54 3.24
CA PHE A 93 -8.43 8.18 3.18
C PHE A 93 -6.95 8.23 3.47
N VAL A 94 -6.51 7.50 4.49
CA VAL A 94 -5.08 7.31 4.76
C VAL A 94 -4.60 6.13 3.93
N LEU A 95 -3.62 6.36 3.07
CA LEU A 95 -3.09 5.34 2.17
C LEU A 95 -2.27 4.27 2.91
N LEU A 96 -1.78 3.30 2.16
CA LEU A 96 -0.96 2.20 2.70
C LEU A 96 0.54 2.50 2.69
N GLU A 97 0.97 3.49 1.90
CA GLU A 97 2.36 3.84 1.66
C GLU A 97 2.57 5.35 1.56
N VAL A 98 3.82 5.76 1.72
CA VAL A 98 4.24 7.15 1.49
C VAL A 98 4.46 7.36 -0.02
N ILE A 99 3.75 8.34 -0.58
CA ILE A 99 3.89 8.83 -1.94
C ILE A 99 4.68 10.13 -1.90
N ASP A 100 5.97 10.06 -2.23
CA ASP A 100 6.80 11.24 -2.48
C ASP A 100 6.77 11.58 -3.98
N GLY A 101 6.29 12.76 -4.32
CA GLY A 101 6.27 13.27 -5.69
C GLY A 101 7.66 13.49 -6.29
N HIS A 102 8.76 13.36 -5.56
CA HIS A 102 10.12 13.55 -6.10
C HIS A 102 10.94 12.26 -6.16
N ARG A 103 10.39 11.15 -5.68
CA ARG A 103 11.09 9.88 -5.64
C ARG A 103 10.12 8.78 -6.05
N ILE A 104 10.53 7.98 -7.04
CA ILE A 104 10.02 6.61 -7.19
C ILE A 104 10.64 5.78 -6.06
N THR A 105 10.47 6.18 -4.79
CA THR A 105 10.81 5.34 -3.65
C THR A 105 9.63 4.43 -3.42
N THR A 106 9.60 3.35 -4.18
CA THR A 106 8.94 2.13 -3.71
C THR A 106 9.51 1.80 -2.32
N GLY A 107 8.68 1.81 -1.27
CA GLY A 107 8.98 1.00 -0.08
C GLY A 107 9.14 1.69 1.27
N GLU A 108 8.69 2.94 1.47
CA GLU A 108 8.48 3.45 2.83
C GLU A 108 7.05 3.18 3.29
N TYR A 109 6.93 2.23 4.21
CA TYR A 109 5.68 1.82 4.84
C TYR A 109 5.71 2.15 6.33
N ALA A 110 4.53 2.34 6.92
CA ALA A 110 4.39 2.59 8.35
C ALA A 110 5.05 1.49 9.20
N SER A 111 5.11 0.25 8.70
CA SER A 111 5.81 -0.89 9.32
C SER A 111 7.30 -0.66 9.58
N SER A 112 7.93 0.32 8.94
CA SER A 112 9.30 0.74 9.23
C SER A 112 9.47 1.33 10.64
N ALA A 113 8.37 1.66 11.32
CA ALA A 113 8.37 2.00 12.75
C ALA A 113 8.57 0.78 13.67
N LEU A 114 8.44 -0.45 13.15
CA LEU A 114 8.75 -1.66 13.91
C LEU A 114 10.27 -1.81 14.09
N PRO A 115 10.72 -2.41 15.20
CA PRO A 115 12.13 -2.73 15.39
C PRO A 115 12.59 -3.66 14.28
N SER A 116 13.68 -3.29 13.61
CA SER A 116 14.26 -4.10 12.54
C SER A 116 14.84 -5.40 13.11
N PRO A 117 14.47 -6.58 12.59
CA PRO A 117 15.09 -7.82 13.02
C PRO A 117 16.57 -7.87 12.60
N PRO A 118 17.40 -8.65 13.30
CA PRO A 118 18.73 -9.01 12.81
C PRO A 118 18.64 -9.61 11.40
N LYS A 119 19.70 -9.46 10.60
CA LYS A 119 19.75 -10.01 9.23
C LYS A 119 19.38 -11.50 9.25
N ASN A 120 18.43 -11.88 8.39
CA ASN A 120 17.93 -13.25 8.17
C ASN A 120 17.15 -13.88 9.33
N GLN A 121 16.66 -13.08 10.29
CA GLN A 121 15.73 -13.55 11.30
C GLN A 121 14.32 -13.03 11.04
N LYS A 122 13.33 -13.82 11.46
CA LYS A 122 11.95 -13.35 11.53
C LYS A 122 11.84 -12.27 12.59
N MET A 123 10.93 -11.35 12.36
CA MET A 123 10.59 -10.32 13.31
C MET A 123 10.05 -10.94 14.60
N ASN A 124 10.74 -10.68 15.71
CA ASN A 124 10.26 -11.04 17.03
C ASN A 124 9.70 -9.77 17.69
N VAL A 125 8.58 -9.28 17.15
CA VAL A 125 7.85 -8.16 17.73
C VAL A 125 6.81 -8.70 18.70
N LEU A 126 6.72 -8.08 19.87
CA LEU A 126 5.68 -8.36 20.84
C LEU A 126 4.32 -8.05 20.21
N LEU A 127 3.51 -9.09 20.03
CA LEU A 127 2.11 -8.92 19.67
C LEU A 127 1.47 -7.94 20.65
N ASN A 128 0.67 -7.01 20.13
CA ASN A 128 -0.06 -6.00 20.90
C ASN A 128 0.75 -4.85 21.52
N GLN A 129 2.03 -4.68 21.18
CA GLN A 129 2.76 -3.46 21.49
C GLN A 129 2.54 -2.39 20.42
N ASP A 130 2.31 -1.14 20.86
CA ASP A 130 2.22 0.02 19.97
C ASP A 130 3.59 0.62 19.70
N PHE A 131 3.84 0.92 18.42
CA PHE A 131 5.01 1.66 17.95
C PHE A 131 4.54 2.95 17.29
N GLY A 132 5.11 4.08 17.70
CA GLY A 132 4.80 5.38 17.10
C GLY A 132 5.35 5.49 15.69
N VAL A 133 4.52 5.94 14.75
CA VAL A 133 4.92 6.22 13.37
C VAL A 133 5.36 7.66 13.28
N SER A 134 6.61 7.90 12.89
CA SER A 134 7.14 9.24 12.66
C SER A 134 6.52 9.87 11.40
N ASN A 135 6.50 11.20 11.33
CA ASN A 135 5.83 11.94 10.24
C ASN A 135 6.36 11.59 8.84
N ASN A 136 7.63 11.23 8.69
CA ASN A 136 8.21 10.79 7.41
C ASN A 136 7.74 9.39 6.97
N LEU A 137 7.25 8.57 7.90
CA LEU A 137 6.71 7.23 7.63
C LEU A 137 5.19 7.21 7.60
N LEU A 138 4.54 8.37 7.81
CA LEU A 138 3.10 8.49 7.78
C LEU A 138 2.61 8.39 6.32
N PRO A 139 1.76 7.39 5.99
CA PRO A 139 1.19 7.31 4.66
C PRO A 139 0.39 8.57 4.32
N ASN A 140 0.38 8.94 3.05
CA ASN A 140 -0.31 10.15 2.62
C ASN A 140 -1.80 10.06 2.96
N ILE A 141 -2.37 11.20 3.34
CA ILE A 141 -3.80 11.36 3.50
C ILE A 141 -4.32 11.95 2.20
N ILE A 142 -5.36 11.36 1.63
CA ILE A 142 -6.03 11.90 0.44
C ILE A 142 -7.47 12.23 0.74
N TYR A 143 -8.01 13.18 -0.01
CA TYR A 143 -9.39 13.60 0.07
C TYR A 143 -9.97 13.68 -1.34
N PHE A 144 -11.22 13.28 -1.49
CA PHE A 144 -11.98 13.47 -2.72
C PHE A 144 -13.05 14.51 -2.44
N SER A 145 -13.04 15.62 -3.17
CA SER A 145 -14.13 16.60 -3.05
C SER A 145 -15.45 16.06 -3.59
N ASN A 146 -15.40 15.05 -4.45
CA ASN A 146 -16.54 14.26 -4.90
C ASN A 146 -16.16 12.76 -4.90
N LEU A 147 -16.79 11.95 -4.04
CA LEU A 147 -16.51 10.52 -3.93
C LEU A 147 -16.84 9.72 -5.20
N ASP A 148 -17.71 10.24 -6.08
CA ASP A 148 -18.04 9.61 -7.35
C ASP A 148 -17.08 9.99 -8.49
N ASP A 149 -16.21 10.98 -8.27
CA ASP A 149 -15.22 11.42 -9.25
C ASP A 149 -13.78 11.13 -8.76
N PRO A 150 -13.09 10.12 -9.32
CA PRO A 150 -11.71 9.81 -8.95
C PRO A 150 -10.72 10.95 -9.24
N TYR A 151 -11.05 11.86 -10.16
CA TYR A 151 -10.18 12.98 -10.52
C TYR A 151 -10.28 14.17 -9.56
N SER A 152 -11.26 14.13 -8.65
CA SER A 152 -11.43 15.11 -7.58
C SER A 152 -10.46 14.92 -6.39
N MET A 153 -9.56 13.94 -6.50
CA MET A 153 -8.56 13.61 -5.49
C MET A 153 -7.57 14.76 -5.27
N THR A 154 -7.29 15.03 -3.99
CA THR A 154 -6.20 15.87 -3.52
C THR A 154 -5.43 15.18 -2.39
N ILE A 155 -4.10 15.27 -2.41
CA ILE A 155 -3.26 14.87 -1.28
C ILE A 155 -3.30 15.99 -0.23
N ILE A 156 -3.53 15.62 1.02
CA ILE A 156 -3.64 16.51 2.16
C ILE A 156 -2.44 16.32 3.06
N ASP A 157 -1.76 17.42 3.35
CA ASP A 157 -0.74 17.45 4.40
C ASP A 157 -1.43 17.27 5.77
N PRO A 158 -0.95 16.39 6.66
CA PRO A 158 -1.49 16.23 8.01
C PRO A 158 -1.65 17.54 8.78
N GLU A 159 -0.76 18.52 8.59
CA GLU A 159 -0.83 19.84 9.22
C GLU A 159 -1.99 20.69 8.69
N LYS A 160 -2.47 20.38 7.48
CA LYS A 160 -3.57 21.06 6.78
C LYS A 160 -4.90 20.31 6.89
N ILE A 161 -5.01 19.33 7.78
CA ILE A 161 -6.24 18.53 7.90
C ILE A 161 -7.48 19.38 8.20
N ALA A 162 -7.31 20.56 8.81
CA ALA A 162 -8.37 21.54 9.05
C ALA A 162 -9.13 21.97 7.79
N GLU A 163 -8.49 21.95 6.61
CA GLU A 163 -9.12 22.27 5.33
C GLU A 163 -10.22 21.27 4.95
N VAL A 164 -10.09 20.02 5.41
CA VAL A 164 -11.06 18.95 5.17
C VAL A 164 -11.97 18.74 6.38
N ALA A 165 -11.39 18.63 7.57
CA ALA A 165 -12.09 18.20 8.78
C ALA A 165 -12.76 19.34 9.57
N GLY A 166 -12.49 20.62 9.24
CA GLY A 166 -13.00 21.80 9.93
C GLY A 166 -11.90 22.55 10.70
N GLN A 167 -12.14 23.83 11.02
CA GLN A 167 -11.10 24.74 11.54
C GLN A 167 -10.41 24.26 12.84
N ASN A 168 -11.10 23.49 13.68
CA ASN A 168 -10.55 22.97 14.95
C ASN A 168 -10.04 21.53 14.83
N ALA A 169 -9.70 21.08 13.62
CA ALA A 169 -9.17 19.76 13.39
C ALA A 169 -7.63 19.79 13.29
N SER A 170 -6.98 18.85 13.95
CA SER A 170 -5.53 18.67 13.89
C SER A 170 -5.16 17.19 13.92
N TYR A 171 -4.14 16.82 13.14
CA TYR A 171 -3.49 15.52 13.26
C TYR A 171 -2.72 15.44 14.59
N LEU A 172 -2.80 14.30 15.27
CA LEU A 172 -2.13 14.07 16.56
C LEU A 172 -0.91 13.17 16.39
N ASN A 173 -1.14 11.92 15.96
CA ASN A 173 -0.09 10.93 15.74
C ASN A 173 -0.65 9.71 14.97
N ALA A 174 0.24 8.79 14.64
CA ALA A 174 -0.10 7.48 14.13
C ALA A 174 0.68 6.42 14.89
N THR A 175 0.09 5.24 15.03
CA THR A 175 0.70 4.08 15.67
C THR A 175 0.49 2.85 14.83
N ILE A 176 1.42 1.91 14.93
CA ILE A 176 1.24 0.56 14.41
C ILE A 176 1.35 -0.48 15.52
N ARG A 177 0.65 -1.58 15.33
CA ARG A 177 0.64 -2.72 16.25
C ARG A 177 0.58 -4.01 15.45
N VAL A 178 1.51 -4.95 15.69
CA VAL A 178 1.42 -6.29 15.10
C VAL A 178 0.22 -7.02 15.69
N THR A 179 -0.59 -7.62 14.83
CA THR A 179 -1.89 -8.21 15.16
C THR A 179 -2.19 -9.43 14.29
N GLU A 180 -3.11 -10.28 14.75
CA GLU A 180 -3.66 -11.41 13.98
C GLU A 180 -5.02 -11.10 13.36
N GLU A 181 -5.54 -9.89 13.59
CA GLU A 181 -6.79 -9.43 12.99
C GLU A 181 -6.77 -9.60 11.45
N PRO A 182 -7.93 -9.89 10.83
CA PRO A 182 -8.00 -10.01 9.38
C PRO A 182 -7.76 -8.67 8.69
N ILE A 183 -7.21 -8.74 7.46
CA ILE A 183 -6.98 -7.56 6.60
C ILE A 183 -8.29 -6.78 6.42
N THR A 184 -8.24 -5.46 6.55
CA THR A 184 -9.40 -4.59 6.37
C THR A 184 -9.73 -4.45 4.88
N ARG A 185 -11.00 -4.64 4.52
CA ARG A 185 -11.53 -4.52 3.15
C ARG A 185 -12.78 -3.65 3.11
N THR A 186 -12.61 -2.34 3.16
CA THR A 186 -13.72 -1.39 3.35
C THR A 186 -13.74 -0.25 2.33
N VAL A 187 -12.66 0.02 1.61
CA VAL A 187 -12.59 1.22 0.76
C VAL A 187 -13.62 1.19 -0.38
N SER A 188 -13.95 0.00 -0.88
CA SER A 188 -14.97 -0.20 -1.92
C SER A 188 -16.39 0.16 -1.46
N ASN A 189 -16.65 0.27 -0.15
CA ASN A 189 -17.93 0.74 0.36
C ASN A 189 -18.09 2.26 0.21
N TYR A 190 -16.97 2.99 0.05
CA TYR A 190 -16.94 4.44 -0.10
C TYR A 190 -16.70 4.86 -1.55
N LEU A 191 -15.84 4.13 -2.27
CA LEU A 191 -15.42 4.44 -3.63
C LEU A 191 -15.90 3.34 -4.58
N LEU A 192 -17.15 3.45 -5.04
CA LEU A 192 -17.79 2.42 -5.88
C LEU A 192 -17.11 2.24 -7.24
N TRP A 193 -16.48 3.30 -7.77
CA TRP A 193 -15.75 3.26 -9.03
C TRP A 193 -14.44 2.46 -8.96
N LEU A 194 -13.94 2.11 -7.78
CA LEU A 194 -12.61 1.52 -7.61
C LEU A 194 -12.39 0.24 -8.43
N SER A 195 -13.42 -0.61 -8.54
CA SER A 195 -13.34 -1.89 -9.28
C SER A 195 -13.40 -1.72 -10.81
N THR A 196 -13.87 -0.57 -11.30
CA THR A 196 -14.07 -0.31 -12.73
C THR A 196 -13.19 0.81 -13.27
N PHE A 197 -12.41 1.45 -12.39
CA PHE A 197 -11.58 2.57 -12.74
C PHE A 197 -10.54 2.21 -13.78
N LYS A 198 -10.50 3.03 -14.83
CA LYS A 198 -9.46 3.00 -15.84
C LYS A 198 -9.01 4.45 -16.03
N PRO A 199 -7.74 4.77 -15.75
CA PRO A 199 -7.26 6.14 -15.90
C PRO A 199 -7.36 6.55 -17.38
N ARG A 200 -8.17 7.57 -17.66
CA ARG A 200 -8.33 8.21 -18.98
C ARG A 200 -7.65 9.57 -19.02
N LEU A 201 -6.36 9.60 -18.69
CA LEU A 201 -5.58 10.83 -18.76
C LEU A 201 -4.77 10.91 -20.04
N ASP A 202 -4.71 12.13 -20.60
CA ASP A 202 -3.81 12.48 -21.69
C ASP A 202 -2.51 13.01 -21.07
N ALA A 203 -1.41 12.27 -21.23
CA ALA A 203 -0.09 12.63 -20.70
C ALA A 203 0.44 13.96 -21.25
N THR A 204 -0.12 14.47 -22.35
CA THR A 204 0.28 15.78 -22.92
C THR A 204 -0.46 16.96 -22.29
N LYS A 205 -1.56 16.70 -21.56
CA LYS A 205 -2.45 17.73 -20.99
C LYS A 205 -2.41 17.81 -19.47
N VAL A 206 -1.69 16.90 -18.84
CA VAL A 206 -1.60 16.77 -17.37
C VAL A 206 -0.13 16.67 -17.02
N ASP A 207 0.27 17.29 -15.90
CA ASP A 207 1.63 17.14 -15.42
C ASP A 207 1.96 15.67 -15.11
N PHE A 208 3.26 15.34 -15.18
CA PHE A 208 3.73 13.98 -15.02
C PHE A 208 3.33 13.37 -13.66
N PHE A 209 3.33 14.16 -12.59
CA PHE A 209 3.03 13.66 -11.24
C PHE A 209 1.56 13.30 -11.08
N ARG A 210 0.65 14.16 -11.55
CA ARG A 210 -0.77 13.85 -11.55
C ARG A 210 -1.08 12.67 -12.48
N TYR A 211 -0.38 12.55 -13.60
CA TYR A 211 -0.50 11.38 -14.47
C TYR A 211 -0.10 10.09 -13.75
N THR A 212 1.09 10.02 -13.12
CA THR A 212 1.55 8.82 -12.41
C THR A 212 0.67 8.49 -11.20
N GLN A 213 0.21 9.51 -10.47
CA GLN A 213 -0.72 9.34 -9.36
C GLN A 213 -2.01 8.66 -9.80
N MET A 214 -2.62 9.15 -10.88
CA MET A 214 -3.88 8.60 -11.38
C MET A 214 -3.71 7.22 -12.02
N GLN A 215 -2.56 6.93 -12.63
CA GLN A 215 -2.27 5.58 -13.14
C GLN A 215 -2.22 4.53 -12.01
N ASN A 216 -1.72 4.91 -10.84
CA ASN A 216 -1.55 4.01 -9.69
C ASN A 216 -2.60 4.22 -8.59
N LEU A 217 -3.64 5.04 -8.84
CA LEU A 217 -4.62 5.43 -7.81
C LEU A 217 -5.28 4.22 -7.14
N VAL A 218 -5.71 3.24 -7.93
CA VAL A 218 -6.34 2.02 -7.41
C VAL A 218 -5.37 1.25 -6.53
N SER A 219 -4.11 1.09 -6.94
CA SER A 219 -3.10 0.41 -6.12
C SER A 219 -2.80 1.17 -4.83
N TYR A 220 -2.84 2.50 -4.82
CA TYR A 220 -2.64 3.26 -3.58
C TYR A 220 -3.79 3.09 -2.59
N LEU A 221 -5.03 3.03 -3.10
CA LEU A 221 -6.23 2.86 -2.30
C LEU A 221 -6.45 1.41 -1.85
N ARG A 222 -5.99 0.45 -2.64
CA ARG A 222 -6.18 -0.98 -2.41
C ARG A 222 -5.04 -1.77 -3.03
N ARG A 223 -4.31 -2.49 -2.19
CA ARG A 223 -3.31 -3.45 -2.64
C ARG A 223 -3.76 -4.88 -2.42
N ASP A 224 -3.45 -5.67 -3.42
CA ASP A 224 -3.70 -7.11 -3.51
C ASP A 224 -2.47 -7.81 -4.09
N ASP A 225 -1.27 -7.32 -3.74
CA ASP A 225 -0.02 -7.90 -4.18
C ASP A 225 0.03 -9.37 -3.74
N LEU A 226 -0.02 -10.28 -4.71
CA LEU A 226 0.21 -11.71 -4.56
C LEU A 226 1.52 -12.05 -5.25
#